data_AF-A0A0Q9NIM1-F1
#
_entry.id   AF-A0A0Q9NIM1-F1
#
_cell.length_a   1.000
_cell.length_b   1.000
_cell.length_c   1.000
_cell.angle_alpha   90.00
_cell.angle_beta   90.00
_cell.angle_gamma   90.00
#
_symmetry.space_group_name_H-M   'P 1'
#
loop_
_entity.id
_entity.type
_entity.pdbx_description
1 polymer ?
#
loop_
_entity_poly.entity_id
_entity_poly.type
_entity_poly.pdbx_seq_one_letter_code
_entity_poly.pdbx_strand_id
1 'polypeptide(L)'
;MVSDYGKTMARLRTGVGPGPACTAKSQFMVYDSAPIPALARGGVTPRFSYEARVNATPADPGKPNTFAYGITSAPAPTGTEACPISHVFAWPPRSASFGGVYDPFDTTPGKPMHVDTPEVYMDTAEYKVIKQAMMSLRPTGK
;
A
#
# COMPACT_ATOMS: atom_id res chain seq x y z
N MET A 1 2.71 12.40 3.88
CA MET A 1 3.00 11.98 5.26
C MET A 1 4.47 11.68 5.36
N VAL A 2 5.13 12.25 6.36
CA VAL A 2 6.56 12.12 6.60
C VAL A 2 6.72 11.58 8.02
N SER A 3 7.64 10.63 8.23
CA SER A 3 7.95 10.15 9.58
C SER A 3 8.76 11.19 10.37
N ASP A 4 8.95 10.94 11.66
CA ASP A 4 9.75 11.81 12.54
C ASP A 4 11.21 11.97 12.07
N TYR A 5 11.67 11.10 11.17
CA TYR A 5 13.02 11.09 10.60
C TYR A 5 13.08 11.70 9.19
N GLY A 6 12.02 12.39 8.74
CA GLY A 6 12.01 13.05 7.43
C GLY A 6 11.77 12.11 6.23
N LYS A 7 11.53 10.81 6.45
CA LYS A 7 11.23 9.84 5.38
C LYS A 7 9.78 10.02 4.93
N THR A 8 9.54 10.16 3.62
CA THR A 8 8.17 10.13 3.09
C THR A 8 7.59 8.74 3.26
N MET A 9 6.56 8.61 4.10
CA MET A 9 5.90 7.33 4.38
C MET A 9 4.83 7.04 3.34
N ALA A 10 3.93 8.00 3.15
CA ALA A 10 2.84 7.87 2.19
C ALA A 10 2.60 9.20 1.50
N ARG A 11 2.25 9.16 0.21
CA ARG A 11 1.95 10.35 -0.59
C ARG A 11 0.62 10.20 -1.29
N LEU A 12 -0.29 11.15 -1.04
CA LEU A 12 -1.51 11.33 -1.83
C LEU A 12 -1.17 12.12 -3.10
N ARG A 13 -1.58 11.61 -4.26
CA ARG A 13 -1.47 12.27 -5.56
C ARG A 13 -2.84 12.22 -6.23
N THR A 14 -3.37 13.37 -6.63
CA THR A 14 -4.67 13.47 -7.33
C THR A 14 -4.46 13.64 -8.83
N GLY A 15 -5.47 13.31 -9.63
CA GLY A 15 -5.42 13.48 -11.09
C GLY A 15 -4.47 12.52 -11.78
N VAL A 16 -4.18 11.37 -11.15
CA VAL A 16 -3.31 10.34 -11.72
C VAL A 16 -4.01 9.59 -12.85
N GLY A 17 -3.25 8.87 -13.67
CA GLY A 17 -3.80 7.99 -14.70
C GLY A 17 -4.46 6.73 -14.10
N PRO A 18 -4.98 5.83 -14.96
CA PRO A 18 -5.27 4.48 -14.53
C PRO A 18 -4.00 3.83 -13.94
N GLY A 19 -4.20 2.91 -12.99
CA GLY A 19 -3.11 2.12 -12.45
C GLY A 19 -2.39 1.29 -13.52
N PRO A 20 -1.20 0.76 -13.22
CA PRO A 20 -0.46 -0.08 -14.16
C PRO A 20 -1.33 -1.27 -14.57
N ALA A 21 -1.27 -1.61 -15.86
CA ALA A 21 -1.88 -2.83 -16.36
C ALA A 21 -1.19 -4.06 -15.74
N CYS A 22 -1.95 -5.13 -15.54
CA CYS A 22 -1.39 -6.39 -15.06
C CYS A 22 -0.69 -7.13 -16.20
N THR A 23 0.61 -6.90 -16.35
CA THR A 23 1.43 -7.57 -17.37
C THR A 23 2.05 -8.87 -16.86
N ALA A 24 2.27 -8.99 -15.55
CA ALA A 24 2.76 -10.20 -14.89
C ALA A 24 2.15 -10.32 -13.49
N LYS A 25 1.92 -11.56 -13.06
CA LYS A 25 1.53 -11.87 -11.67
C LYS A 25 2.77 -12.30 -10.88
N SER A 26 2.70 -12.09 -9.57
CA SER A 26 3.73 -12.55 -8.65
C SER A 26 3.09 -13.10 -7.38
N GLN A 27 3.85 -13.94 -6.68
CA GLN A 27 3.48 -14.37 -5.35
C GLN A 27 3.30 -13.17 -4.42
N PHE A 28 2.29 -13.27 -3.58
CA PHE A 28 1.89 -12.20 -2.69
C PHE A 28 1.45 -12.74 -1.34
N MET A 29 1.46 -11.86 -0.34
CA MET A 29 0.86 -12.12 0.96
C MET A 29 0.20 -10.84 1.42
N VAL A 30 -1.08 -10.90 1.80
CA VAL A 30 -1.81 -9.76 2.36
C VAL A 30 -1.76 -9.88 3.88
N TYR A 31 -1.21 -8.87 4.55
CA TYR A 31 -1.11 -8.83 6.01
C TYR A 31 -2.29 -8.10 6.64
N ASP A 32 -2.80 -7.07 5.96
CA ASP A 32 -3.94 -6.29 6.45
C ASP A 32 -4.73 -5.76 5.26
N SER A 33 -6.06 -5.76 5.41
CA SER A 33 -6.94 -5.10 4.46
C SER A 33 -8.25 -4.71 5.11
N ALA A 34 -8.71 -3.50 4.82
CA ALA A 34 -9.99 -3.00 5.31
C ALA A 34 -10.69 -2.17 4.23
N PRO A 35 -12.01 -2.35 4.00
CA PRO A 35 -12.75 -1.50 3.09
C PRO A 35 -12.78 -0.05 3.60
N ILE A 36 -12.85 0.92 2.68
CA ILE A 36 -13.02 2.34 2.98
C ILE A 36 -14.36 2.81 2.36
N PRO A 37 -15.49 2.56 3.04
CA PRO A 37 -16.83 2.87 2.49
C PRO A 37 -17.01 4.34 2.13
N ALA A 38 -16.31 5.25 2.80
CA ALA A 38 -16.39 6.67 2.53
C ALA A 38 -15.79 7.09 1.16
N LEU A 39 -15.06 6.19 0.51
CA LEU A 39 -14.55 6.37 -0.85
C LEU A 39 -15.36 5.57 -1.89
N ALA A 40 -16.47 4.94 -1.49
CA ALA A 40 -17.28 4.14 -2.39
C ALA A 40 -17.88 5.00 -3.51
N ARG A 41 -17.73 4.55 -4.76
CA ARG A 41 -18.26 5.26 -5.94
C ARG A 41 -18.50 4.29 -7.09
N GLY A 42 -19.60 4.46 -7.80
CA GLY A 42 -19.92 3.64 -8.99
C GLY A 42 -19.98 2.15 -8.69
N GLY A 43 -20.48 1.76 -7.51
CA GLY A 43 -20.56 0.36 -7.07
C GLY A 43 -19.25 -0.25 -6.59
N VAL A 44 -18.13 0.47 -6.64
CA VAL A 44 -16.82 0.00 -6.15
C VAL A 44 -16.51 0.64 -4.80
N THR A 45 -16.17 -0.18 -3.81
CA THR A 45 -15.65 0.29 -2.51
C THR A 45 -14.15 0.06 -2.46
N PRO A 46 -13.32 1.13 -2.51
CA PRO A 46 -11.87 0.99 -2.35
C PRO A 46 -11.53 0.40 -0.98
N ARG A 47 -10.35 -0.20 -0.88
CA ARG A 47 -9.83 -0.77 0.37
C ARG A 47 -8.41 -0.30 0.64
N PHE A 48 -8.10 -0.16 1.92
CA PHE A 48 -6.73 -0.21 2.38
C PHE A 48 -6.20 -1.64 2.19
N SER A 49 -4.93 -1.75 1.81
CA SER A 49 -4.21 -3.01 1.73
C SER A 49 -2.78 -2.80 2.17
N TYR A 50 -2.24 -3.73 2.94
CA TYR A 50 -0.83 -3.87 3.26
C TYR A 50 -0.40 -5.29 2.86
N GLU A 51 0.57 -5.37 1.97
CA GLU A 51 0.99 -6.64 1.37
C GLU A 51 2.50 -6.74 1.14
N ALA A 52 2.95 -7.98 0.99
CA ALA A 52 4.25 -8.39 0.48
C ALA A 52 4.13 -8.87 -0.97
N ARG A 53 5.21 -8.66 -1.73
CA ARG A 53 5.43 -9.24 -3.06
C ARG A 53 6.79 -9.88 -3.16
N VAL A 54 6.85 -11.00 -3.89
CA VAL A 54 8.10 -11.63 -4.34
C VAL A 54 8.26 -11.32 -5.83
N ASN A 55 9.11 -10.37 -6.19
CA ASN A 55 9.44 -10.10 -7.60
C ASN A 55 10.36 -11.19 -8.15
N ALA A 56 10.38 -11.42 -9.47
CA ALA A 56 11.10 -12.53 -10.12
C ALA A 56 12.64 -12.54 -9.97
N THR A 57 13.25 -11.49 -9.42
CA THR A 57 14.70 -11.39 -9.17
C THR A 57 15.06 -11.17 -7.68
N PRO A 58 14.56 -11.97 -6.71
CA PRO A 58 14.96 -11.79 -5.32
C PRO A 58 16.42 -12.23 -5.11
N ALA A 59 17.12 -11.55 -4.21
CA ALA A 59 18.39 -12.06 -3.69
C ALA A 59 18.21 -13.33 -2.83
N ASP A 60 17.01 -13.52 -2.26
CA ASP A 60 16.58 -14.71 -1.51
C ASP A 60 15.15 -15.09 -1.95
N PRO A 61 14.96 -16.19 -2.72
CA PRO A 61 13.63 -16.62 -3.19
C PRO A 61 12.64 -16.94 -2.08
N GLY A 62 13.09 -17.16 -0.84
CA GLY A 62 12.24 -17.48 0.30
C GLY A 62 11.64 -16.27 1.02
N LYS A 63 12.05 -15.04 0.68
CA LYS A 63 11.59 -13.81 1.34
C LYS A 63 10.93 -12.85 0.35
N PRO A 64 9.84 -12.15 0.75
CA PRO A 64 9.32 -11.04 -0.04
C PRO A 64 10.38 -9.94 -0.17
N ASN A 65 10.50 -9.36 -1.36
CA ASN A 65 11.47 -8.31 -1.66
C ASN A 65 10.81 -6.93 -1.82
N THR A 66 9.49 -6.82 -1.65
CA THR A 66 8.80 -5.53 -1.63
C THR A 66 7.60 -5.61 -0.69
N PHE A 67 7.51 -4.66 0.23
CA PHE A 67 6.35 -4.48 1.09
C PHE A 67 5.72 -3.13 0.79
N ALA A 68 4.41 -3.10 0.65
CA ALA A 68 3.74 -1.88 0.26
C ALA A 68 2.35 -1.81 0.88
N TYR A 69 1.91 -0.58 1.13
CA TYR A 69 0.56 -0.30 1.58
C TYR A 69 -0.05 0.85 0.79
N GLY A 70 -1.38 0.84 0.69
CA GLY A 70 -2.11 1.94 0.08
C GLY A 70 -3.58 1.62 -0.17
N ILE A 71 -4.24 2.55 -0.87
CA ILE A 71 -5.65 2.44 -1.21
C ILE A 71 -5.78 1.91 -2.63
N THR A 72 -6.57 0.86 -2.81
CA THR A 72 -6.85 0.27 -4.12
C THR A 72 -8.34 0.07 -4.36
N SER A 73 -8.78 0.33 -5.58
CA SER A 73 -10.10 -0.08 -6.09
C SER A 73 -10.10 -1.49 -6.69
N ALA A 74 -8.94 -2.16 -6.75
CA ALA A 74 -8.86 -3.53 -7.23
C ALA A 74 -9.61 -4.49 -6.29
N PRO A 75 -10.17 -5.60 -6.83
CA PRO A 75 -10.70 -6.66 -5.99
C PRO A 75 -9.60 -7.24 -5.10
N ALA A 76 -9.99 -7.87 -3.98
CA ALA A 76 -9.03 -8.61 -3.18
C ALA A 76 -8.36 -9.69 -4.04
N PRO A 77 -7.03 -9.86 -3.97
CA PRO A 77 -6.35 -10.89 -4.72
C PRO A 77 -6.78 -12.29 -4.25
N THR A 78 -6.79 -13.26 -5.17
CA THR A 78 -7.18 -14.65 -4.91
C THR A 78 -6.14 -15.61 -5.49
N GLY A 79 -5.89 -16.74 -4.83
CA GLY A 79 -4.92 -17.74 -5.27
C GLY A 79 -3.51 -17.46 -4.75
N THR A 80 -2.50 -18.06 -5.38
CA THR A 80 -1.08 -17.97 -4.97
C THR A 80 -0.32 -16.83 -5.64
N GLU A 81 -0.86 -16.26 -6.71
CA GLU A 81 -0.26 -15.16 -7.45
C GLU A 81 -1.30 -14.11 -7.85
N ALA A 82 -0.91 -12.84 -7.81
CA ALA A 82 -1.77 -11.73 -8.18
C ALA A 82 -0.99 -10.65 -8.94
N CYS A 83 -1.73 -9.79 -9.63
CA CYS A 83 -1.18 -8.56 -10.19
C CYS A 83 -0.63 -7.67 -9.06
N PRO A 84 0.43 -6.86 -9.30
CA PRO A 84 0.90 -5.88 -8.31
C PRO A 84 -0.24 -4.98 -7.83
N ILE A 85 -0.26 -4.59 -6.55
CA ILE A 85 -1.27 -3.64 -6.11
C ILE A 85 -1.10 -2.32 -6.88
N SER A 86 -2.18 -1.98 -7.57
CA SER A 86 -2.40 -0.62 -8.02
C SER A 86 -2.93 0.19 -6.84
N HIS A 87 -2.11 1.03 -6.22
CA HIS A 87 -2.53 2.00 -5.20
C HIS A 87 -3.33 3.16 -5.82
N VAL A 88 -4.26 2.87 -6.73
CA VAL A 88 -5.12 3.83 -7.42
C VAL A 88 -6.57 3.53 -7.08
N PHE A 89 -7.32 4.60 -6.83
CA PHE A 89 -8.74 4.55 -6.52
C PHE A 89 -9.47 5.72 -7.16
N ALA A 90 -10.79 5.57 -7.30
CA ALA A 90 -11.65 6.64 -7.83
C ALA A 90 -11.60 7.87 -6.90
N TRP A 91 -11.36 9.05 -7.49
CA TRP A 91 -11.27 10.31 -6.74
C TRP A 91 -11.64 11.50 -7.64
N PRO A 92 -12.68 12.29 -7.31
CA PRO A 92 -13.10 13.40 -8.14
C PRO A 92 -11.96 14.40 -8.46
N PRO A 93 -11.85 14.88 -9.71
CA PRO A 93 -12.66 14.55 -10.90
C PRO A 93 -12.20 13.29 -11.66
N ARG A 94 -11.07 12.67 -11.29
CA ARG A 94 -10.46 11.52 -12.00
C ARG A 94 -10.19 10.36 -11.04
N SER A 95 -8.92 10.14 -10.70
CA SER A 95 -8.45 9.16 -9.73
C SER A 95 -7.35 9.77 -8.86
N ALA A 96 -7.06 9.09 -7.77
CA ALA A 96 -5.94 9.42 -6.90
C ALA A 96 -5.11 8.17 -6.64
N SER A 97 -3.84 8.37 -6.31
CA SER A 97 -3.01 7.35 -5.69
C SER A 97 -2.62 7.76 -4.28
N PHE A 98 -2.69 6.80 -3.35
CA PHE A 98 -2.23 7.01 -2.00
C PHE A 98 -1.63 5.72 -1.45
N GLY A 99 -0.33 5.75 -1.20
CA GLY A 99 0.41 4.58 -0.74
C GLY A 99 1.85 4.91 -0.41
N GLY A 100 2.56 3.88 0.01
CA GLY A 100 3.98 3.88 0.36
C GLY A 100 4.61 2.51 0.12
N VAL A 101 5.93 2.50 -0.01
CA VAL A 101 6.74 1.27 0.00
C VAL A 101 7.54 1.29 1.30
N TYR A 102 7.63 0.12 1.91
CA TYR A 102 8.35 -0.13 3.14
C TYR A 102 9.37 -1.24 2.88
N ASP A 103 10.55 -1.10 3.48
CA ASP A 103 11.60 -2.11 3.46
C ASP A 103 11.87 -2.52 4.91
N PRO A 104 11.45 -3.72 5.36
CA PRO A 104 11.70 -4.17 6.73
C PRO A 104 13.17 -4.38 7.04
N PHE A 105 14.02 -4.50 6.01
CA PHE A 105 15.44 -4.78 6.14
C PHE A 105 16.31 -3.54 5.87
N ASP A 106 15.74 -2.33 5.86
CA ASP A 106 16.51 -1.10 5.70
C ASP A 106 17.48 -0.93 6.88
N THR A 107 18.76 -1.23 6.64
CA THR A 107 19.85 -1.05 7.61
C THR A 107 20.63 0.24 7.37
N THR A 108 20.07 1.23 6.65
CA THR A 108 20.77 2.47 6.33
C THR A 108 21.20 3.19 7.62
N PRO A 109 22.50 3.47 7.83
CA PRO A 109 22.98 4.16 9.03
C PRO A 109 22.26 5.50 9.25
N GLY A 110 21.87 5.77 10.51
CA GLY A 110 21.17 7.00 10.88
C GLY A 110 19.67 7.04 10.59
N LYS A 111 19.10 5.96 10.04
CA LYS A 111 17.65 5.75 9.95
C LYS A 111 17.18 4.80 11.06
N PRO A 112 15.87 4.81 11.40
CA PRO A 112 15.31 3.79 12.28
C PRO A 112 15.58 2.41 11.68
N MET A 113 16.14 1.50 12.48
CA MET A 113 16.15 0.10 12.11
C MET A 113 14.69 -0.35 11.99
N HIS A 114 14.32 -0.79 10.79
CA HIS A 114 12.99 -1.31 10.54
C HIS A 114 12.83 -2.68 11.21
N VAL A 115 11.59 -3.03 11.54
CA VAL A 115 11.30 -4.19 12.38
C VAL A 115 11.48 -5.50 11.61
N ASP A 116 11.87 -6.55 12.33
CA ASP A 116 12.30 -7.83 11.75
C ASP A 116 11.26 -8.52 10.86
N THR A 117 9.96 -8.21 11.04
CA THR A 117 8.87 -8.80 10.25
C THR A 117 7.76 -7.80 9.89
N PRO A 118 7.04 -8.01 8.77
CA PRO A 118 5.85 -7.24 8.38
C PRO A 118 4.75 -7.25 9.45
N GLU A 119 4.58 -8.36 10.14
CA GLU A 119 3.60 -8.53 11.21
C GLU A 119 3.91 -7.60 12.37
N VAL A 120 5.18 -7.54 12.80
CA VAL A 120 5.62 -6.60 13.83
C VAL A 120 5.49 -5.15 13.36
N TYR A 121 5.61 -4.88 12.06
CA TYR A 121 5.45 -3.51 11.54
C TYR A 121 4.05 -2.96 11.79
N MET A 122 3.04 -3.83 11.75
CA MET A 122 1.64 -3.43 12.02
C MET A 122 1.43 -2.90 13.44
N ASP A 123 2.28 -3.32 14.38
CA ASP A 123 2.18 -2.89 15.78
C ASP A 123 2.83 -1.52 16.05
N THR A 124 3.61 -1.00 15.08
CA THR A 124 4.30 0.29 15.22
C THR A 124 3.32 1.47 15.23
N ALA A 125 3.72 2.56 15.90
CA ALA A 125 2.97 3.81 15.88
C ALA A 125 2.89 4.39 14.45
N GLU A 126 3.97 4.29 13.69
CA GLU A 126 4.05 4.73 12.30
C GLU A 126 2.97 4.07 11.44
N TYR A 127 2.88 2.73 11.48
CA TYR A 127 1.86 1.99 10.74
C TYR A 127 0.45 2.40 11.12
N LYS A 128 0.17 2.50 12.43
CA LYS A 128 -1.15 2.89 12.95
C LYS A 128 -1.56 4.27 12.46
N VAL A 129 -0.66 5.25 12.47
CA VAL A 129 -0.91 6.61 11.96
C VAL A 129 -1.17 6.61 10.45
N ILE A 130 -0.38 5.85 9.68
CA ILE A 130 -0.55 5.73 8.22
C ILE A 130 -1.91 5.12 7.90
N LYS A 131 -2.23 3.98 8.51
CA LYS A 131 -3.50 3.29 8.31
C LYS A 131 -4.65 4.21 8.69
N GLN A 132 -4.58 4.88 9.84
CA GLN A 132 -5.61 5.83 10.26
C GLN A 132 -5.82 6.95 9.22
N ALA A 133 -4.74 7.56 8.71
CA ALA A 133 -4.84 8.64 7.73
C ALA A 133 -5.43 8.19 6.37
N MET A 134 -5.07 6.98 5.92
CA MET A 134 -5.67 6.40 4.71
C MET A 134 -7.15 6.09 4.91
N MET A 135 -7.50 5.48 6.05
CA MET A 135 -8.88 5.12 6.39
C MET A 135 -9.76 6.36 6.68
N SER A 136 -9.16 7.47 7.11
CA SER A 136 -9.86 8.74 7.34
C SER A 136 -10.05 9.58 6.07
N LEU A 137 -9.48 9.17 4.93
CA LEU A 137 -9.58 9.94 3.70
C LEU A 137 -11.04 10.06 3.25
N ARG A 138 -11.45 11.28 2.87
CA ARG A 138 -12.78 11.61 2.35
C ARG A 138 -12.62 12.50 1.12
N PRO A 139 -13.43 12.35 0.07
CA PRO A 139 -13.41 13.28 -1.05
C PRO A 139 -13.76 14.69 -0.55
N THR A 140 -12.94 15.68 -0.91
CA THR A 140 -13.22 17.08 -0.60
C THR A 140 -14.00 17.69 -1.76
N GLY A 141 -15.31 17.93 -1.57
CA GLY A 141 -16.18 18.62 -2.53
C GLY A 141 -17.25 17.74 -3.15
N LYS A 142 -18.50 18.22 -3.12
CA LYS A 142 -19.68 17.68 -3.82
C LYS A 142 -19.54 17.85 -5.33
#